data_AF-A0A519GQ09-F1
#
_entry.id   AF-A0A519GQ09-F1
#
_cell.length_a   1.000
_cell.length_b   1.000
_cell.length_c   1.000
_cell.angle_alpha   90.00
_cell.angle_beta   90.00
_cell.angle_gamma   90.00
#
_symmetry.space_group_name_H-M   'P 1'
#
loop_
_entity.id
_entity.type
_entity.pdbx_description
1 polymer ?
#
loop_
_entity_poly.entity_id
_entity_poly.type
_entity_poly.pdbx_seq_one_letter_code
_entity_poly.pdbx_strand_id
1 'polypeptide(L)'
;TFHVDGTHGSAVAGLSSCRAQSRVATPRPVWNPDEKQMMNFFDQWQEIPDSQVYDNGFKIQWEHFIRHVVENEPYKWTLPEGAKGVQLVEAALESWQDRRWIDVPALQI
;
A
#
# COMPACT_ATOMS: atom_id res chain seq x y z
N THR A 1 -6.22 -5.06 2.14
CA THR A 1 -4.96 -5.43 2.79
C THR A 1 -3.85 -5.29 1.80
N PHE A 2 -2.76 -4.62 2.16
CA PHE A 2 -1.58 -4.49 1.33
C PHE A 2 -0.52 -5.46 1.81
N HIS A 3 0.10 -6.20 0.89
CA HIS A 3 1.31 -6.97 1.14
C HIS A 3 2.45 -6.31 0.39
N VAL A 4 3.50 -5.93 1.10
CA VAL A 4 4.70 -5.31 0.56
C VAL A 4 5.88 -6.21 0.83
N ASP A 5 6.49 -6.73 -0.22
CA ASP A 5 7.69 -7.57 -0.16
C ASP A 5 8.93 -6.77 -0.57
N GLY A 6 9.99 -6.88 0.23
CA GLY A 6 11.26 -6.20 -0.01
C GLY A 6 12.47 -7.06 0.31
N THR A 7 13.65 -6.57 -0.07
CA THR A 7 14.92 -7.30 0.12
C THR A 7 15.27 -7.57 1.59
N HIS A 8 14.76 -6.76 2.53
CA HIS A 8 15.09 -6.84 3.95
C HIS A 8 13.96 -7.34 4.84
N GLY A 9 12.82 -7.67 4.25
CA GLY A 9 11.64 -8.13 4.96
C GLY A 9 10.37 -7.76 4.21
N SER A 10 9.25 -8.16 4.79
CA SER A 10 7.91 -7.98 4.24
C SER A 10 6.97 -7.39 5.28
N ALA A 11 5.89 -6.76 4.83
CA ALA A 11 4.84 -6.22 5.69
C ALA A 11 3.44 -6.50 5.12
N VAL A 12 2.48 -6.77 6.00
CA VAL A 12 1.06 -6.91 5.67
C VAL A 12 0.28 -5.88 6.48
N ALA A 13 -0.35 -4.92 5.79
CA ALA A 13 -1.10 -3.83 6.40
C ALA A 13 -2.60 -3.92 6.09
N GLY A 14 -3.41 -3.83 7.14
CA GLY A 14 -4.85 -3.59 7.09
C GLY A 14 -5.17 -2.10 7.13
N LEU A 15 -6.41 -1.75 7.52
CA LEU A 15 -6.79 -0.34 7.71
C LEU A 15 -6.17 0.28 8.97
N SER A 16 -6.00 -0.52 10.03
CA SER A 16 -5.63 -0.05 11.37
C SER A 16 -4.46 -0.81 12.01
N SER A 17 -3.97 -1.88 11.39
CA SER A 17 -2.85 -2.67 11.91
C SER A 17 -1.88 -3.03 10.80
N CYS A 18 -0.62 -3.22 11.19
CA CYS A 18 0.44 -3.69 10.31
C CYS A 18 1.21 -4.79 11.02
N ARG A 19 1.52 -5.86 10.29
CA ARG A 19 2.47 -6.88 10.73
C ARG A 19 3.69 -6.86 9.82
N ALA A 20 4.87 -7.06 10.38
CA ALA A 20 6.10 -7.15 9.62
C ALA A 20 6.90 -8.40 9.97
N GLN A 21 7.66 -8.88 8.98
CA GLN A 21 8.63 -9.94 9.14
C GLN A 21 9.95 -9.48 8.53
N SER A 22 10.97 -9.31 9.37
CA SER A 22 12.33 -9.07 8.89
C SER A 22 12.88 -10.32 8.21
N ARG A 23 13.75 -10.16 7.21
CA ARG A 23 14.38 -11.30 6.50
C ARG A 23 15.08 -12.28 7.44
N VAL A 24 15.59 -11.81 8.59
CA VAL A 24 16.29 -12.66 9.57
C VAL A 24 15.35 -13.53 10.39
N ALA A 25 14.06 -13.19 10.39
CA ALA A 25 12.99 -13.93 11.05
C ALA A 25 12.20 -14.84 10.09
N THR A 26 12.47 -14.76 8.78
CA THR A 26 11.77 -15.58 7.78
C THR A 26 12.15 -17.06 7.93
N PRO A 27 11.18 -17.97 8.14
CA PRO A 27 11.47 -19.39 8.25
C PRO A 27 11.88 -19.98 6.90
N ARG A 28 12.50 -21.17 6.93
CA ARG A 28 12.84 -21.95 5.73
C ARG A 28 11.98 -23.23 5.65
N PRO A 29 10.66 -23.12 5.36
CA PRO A 29 9.79 -24.29 5.23
C PRO A 29 10.18 -25.14 4.02
N VAL A 30 9.94 -26.44 4.11
CA VAL A 30 10.15 -27.41 3.02
C VAL A 30 8.79 -27.83 2.47
N TRP A 31 8.67 -27.86 1.14
CA TRP A 31 7.50 -28.42 0.48
C TRP A 31 7.56 -29.94 0.56
N ASN A 32 6.68 -30.55 1.37
CA ASN A 32 6.53 -31.99 1.50
C ASN A 32 5.03 -32.33 1.49
N PRO A 33 4.49 -32.97 0.44
CA PRO A 33 3.08 -33.37 0.40
C PRO A 33 2.79 -34.64 1.23
N ASP A 34 3.81 -35.44 1.57
CA ASP A 34 3.66 -36.70 2.32
C ASP A 34 3.49 -36.46 3.83
N GLU A 35 3.91 -35.29 4.32
CA GLU A 35 3.83 -34.90 5.73
C GLU A 35 3.03 -33.60 5.91
N LYS A 36 2.17 -33.57 6.93
CA LYS A 36 1.40 -32.36 7.24
C LYS A 36 2.30 -31.28 7.86
N GLN A 37 2.28 -30.08 7.28
CA GLN A 37 2.92 -28.90 7.86
C GLN A 37 2.21 -28.49 9.18
N MET A 38 2.99 -28.38 10.25
CA MET A 38 2.50 -28.07 11.61
C MET A 38 2.82 -26.64 12.06
N MET A 39 3.71 -25.92 11.37
CA MET A 39 4.08 -24.54 11.68
C MET A 39 2.92 -23.59 11.37
N ASN A 40 2.61 -22.71 12.32
CA ASN A 40 1.75 -21.56 12.09
C ASN A 40 2.58 -20.39 11.55
N PHE A 41 2.41 -20.07 10.26
CA PHE A 41 3.16 -18.99 9.62
C PHE A 41 2.78 -17.60 10.15
N PHE A 42 1.58 -17.40 10.70
CA PHE A 42 1.16 -16.10 11.23
C PHE A 42 1.93 -15.69 12.49
N ASP A 43 2.44 -16.65 13.25
CA ASP A 43 3.23 -16.42 14.47
C ASP A 43 4.66 -15.95 14.16
N GLN A 44 5.08 -16.03 12.90
CA GLN A 44 6.39 -15.56 12.43
C GLN A 44 6.39 -14.06 12.10
N TRP A 45 5.25 -13.39 12.26
CA TRP A 45 5.08 -11.97 11.98
C TRP A 45 4.88 -11.20 13.29
N GLN A 46 5.54 -10.05 13.38
CA GLN A 46 5.43 -9.17 14.54
C GLN A 46 4.40 -8.09 14.25
N GLU A 47 3.49 -7.84 15.19
CA GLU A 47 2.60 -6.70 15.14
C GLU A 47 3.38 -5.42 15.41
N ILE A 48 3.20 -4.43 14.54
CA ILE A 48 3.85 -3.14 14.68
C ILE A 48 3.05 -2.33 15.72
N PRO A 49 3.69 -1.84 16.79
CA PRO A 49 3.00 -1.07 17.81
C PRO A 49 2.64 0.33 17.33
N ASP A 50 1.56 0.88 17.88
CA ASP A 50 1.19 2.28 17.69
C ASP A 50 2.17 3.19 18.44
N SER A 51 3.12 3.78 17.72
CA SER A 51 4.11 4.70 18.30
C SER A 51 3.61 6.14 18.43
N GLN A 52 2.45 6.45 17.85
CA GLN A 52 1.86 7.79 17.83
C GLN A 52 0.33 7.69 17.69
N VAL A 53 -0.36 8.79 17.97
CA VAL A 53 -1.80 8.90 17.75
C VAL A 53 -2.08 9.26 16.30
N TYR A 54 -2.93 8.48 15.63
CA TYR A 54 -3.42 8.78 14.30
C TYR A 54 -4.80 9.46 14.40
N ASP A 55 -4.89 10.72 13.99
CA ASP A 55 -6.15 11.47 13.92
C ASP A 55 -6.92 11.12 12.63
N ASN A 56 -8.14 11.65 12.49
CA ASN A 56 -8.97 11.47 11.31
C ASN A 56 -8.25 11.94 10.03
N GLY A 57 -8.06 11.03 9.07
CA GLY A 57 -7.33 11.30 7.83
C GLY A 57 -7.92 12.43 6.98
N PHE A 58 -9.25 12.59 6.97
CA PHE A 58 -9.90 13.69 6.24
C PHE A 58 -9.61 15.03 6.90
N LYS A 59 -9.70 15.11 8.23
CA LYS A 59 -9.35 16.33 8.99
C LYS A 59 -7.91 16.74 8.71
N ILE A 60 -6.96 15.81 8.79
CA ILE A 60 -5.55 16.07 8.49
C ILE A 60 -5.38 16.62 7.06
N GLN A 61 -6.01 16.00 6.06
CA GLN A 61 -5.91 16.46 4.67
C GLN A 61 -6.51 17.87 4.49
N TRP A 62 -7.64 18.16 5.14
CA TRP A 62 -8.25 19.49 5.15
C TRP A 62 -7.32 20.54 5.75
N GLU A 63 -6.69 20.24 6.89
CA GLU A 63 -5.72 21.13 7.52
C GLU A 63 -4.52 21.42 6.60
N HIS A 64 -3.99 20.39 5.92
CA HIS A 64 -2.91 20.58 4.93
C HIS A 64 -3.34 21.44 3.75
N PHE A 65 -4.55 21.24 3.23
CA PHE A 65 -5.06 22.05 2.12
C PHE A 65 -5.26 23.51 2.53
N ILE A 66 -5.77 23.76 3.74
CA ILE A 66 -5.92 25.12 4.27
C ILE A 66 -4.56 25.80 4.38
N ARG A 67 -3.56 25.16 5.01
CA ARG A 67 -2.19 25.71 5.11
C ARG A 67 -1.55 25.94 3.74
N HIS A 68 -1.77 25.05 2.78
CA HIS A 68 -1.34 25.27 1.40
C HIS A 68 -1.90 26.57 0.82
N VAL A 69 -3.20 26.85 1.03
CA VAL A 69 -3.86 28.04 0.49
C VAL A 69 -3.45 29.32 1.24
N VAL A 70 -3.37 29.27 2.57
CA VAL A 70 -3.16 30.48 3.39
C VAL A 70 -1.68 30.81 3.65
N GLU A 71 -0.82 29.80 3.68
CA GLU A 71 0.60 29.90 4.05
C GLU A 71 1.55 29.46 2.93
N ASN A 72 1.00 29.03 1.78
CA ASN A 72 1.77 28.53 0.64
C ASN A 72 2.66 27.31 0.98
N GLU A 73 2.22 26.45 1.91
CA GLU A 73 2.91 25.19 2.21
C GLU A 73 2.93 24.26 0.98
N PRO A 74 3.98 23.44 0.80
CA PRO A 74 4.02 22.42 -0.25
C PRO A 74 2.85 21.44 -0.15
N TYR A 75 2.13 21.25 -1.26
CA TYR A 75 0.95 20.37 -1.31
C TYR A 75 0.96 19.50 -2.56
N LYS A 76 1.00 18.18 -2.36
CA LYS A 76 1.11 17.20 -3.45
C LYS A 76 -0.25 16.79 -4.04
N TRP A 77 -1.30 16.74 -3.23
CA TRP A 77 -2.58 16.11 -3.60
C TRP A 77 -3.52 17.05 -4.36
N THR A 78 -3.03 17.62 -5.46
CA THR A 78 -3.78 18.54 -6.32
C THR A 78 -4.69 17.81 -7.32
N LEU A 79 -5.47 18.55 -8.11
CA LEU A 79 -6.37 18.00 -9.14
C LEU A 79 -5.68 17.02 -10.13
N PRO A 80 -4.43 17.25 -10.58
CA PRO A 80 -3.61 16.26 -11.27
C PRO A 80 -3.61 14.85 -10.68
N GLU A 81 -3.53 14.70 -9.35
CA GLU A 81 -3.54 13.38 -8.71
C GLU A 81 -4.92 12.70 -8.84
N GLY A 82 -5.99 13.49 -8.85
CA GLY A 82 -7.34 13.01 -9.16
C GLY A 82 -7.48 12.56 -10.62
N ALA A 83 -6.91 13.31 -11.56
CA ALA A 83 -6.90 12.96 -12.98
C ALA A 83 -6.12 11.65 -13.25
N LYS A 84 -4.97 11.44 -12.60
CA LYS A 84 -4.23 10.16 -12.64
C LYS A 84 -5.07 8.98 -12.16
N GLY A 85 -5.95 9.20 -11.18
CA GLY A 85 -6.89 8.19 -10.69
C GLY A 85 -7.87 7.74 -11.77
N VAL A 86 -8.52 8.70 -12.45
CA VAL A 86 -9.46 8.39 -13.55
C VAL A 86 -8.74 7.77 -14.74
N GLN A 87 -7.54 8.25 -15.07
CA GLN A 87 -6.70 7.68 -16.12
C GLN A 87 -6.42 6.19 -15.92
N LEU A 88 -6.12 5.78 -14.69
CA LEU A 88 -5.90 4.36 -14.37
C LEU A 88 -7.20 3.54 -14.50
N VAL A 89 -8.36 4.12 -14.16
CA VAL A 89 -9.66 3.48 -14.34
C VAL A 89 -9.94 3.21 -15.81
N GLU A 90 -9.72 4.21 -16.68
CA GLU A 90 -9.91 4.05 -18.13
C GLU A 90 -8.97 3.00 -18.72
N ALA A 91 -7.68 3.04 -18.36
CA ALA A 91 -6.71 2.03 -18.80
C ALA A 91 -7.07 0.61 -18.32
N ALA A 92 -7.63 0.47 -17.11
CA ALA A 92 -8.09 -0.82 -16.60
C ALA A 92 -9.33 -1.34 -17.35
N LEU A 93 -10.27 -0.45 -17.71
CA LEU A 93 -11.45 -0.81 -18.51
C LEU A 93 -11.05 -1.22 -19.94
N GLU A 94 -10.12 -0.48 -20.57
CA GLU A 94 -9.55 -0.86 -21.87
C GLU A 94 -8.82 -2.21 -21.77
N SER A 95 -8.00 -2.42 -20.75
CA SER A 95 -7.31 -3.70 -20.51
C SER A 95 -8.29 -4.86 -20.42
N TRP A 96 -9.42 -4.65 -19.73
CA TRP A 96 -10.45 -5.67 -19.60
C TRP A 96 -11.11 -6.00 -20.94
N GLN A 97 -11.49 -4.98 -21.70
CA GLN A 97 -12.14 -5.12 -23.00
C GLN A 97 -11.21 -5.80 -24.02
N ASP A 98 -9.95 -5.38 -24.09
CA ASP A 98 -8.97 -5.86 -25.07
C ASP A 98 -8.20 -7.11 -24.62
N ARG A 99 -8.37 -7.52 -23.34
CA ARG A 99 -7.70 -8.69 -22.75
C ARG A 99 -6.18 -8.65 -22.85
N ARG A 100 -5.60 -7.44 -22.80
CA ARG A 100 -4.15 -7.17 -22.86
C ARG A 100 -3.73 -6.15 -21.82
N TRP A 101 -2.43 -6.05 -21.59
CA TRP A 101 -1.85 -4.96 -20.81
C TRP A 101 -1.94 -3.65 -21.58
N ILE A 102 -2.24 -2.57 -20.85
CA ILE A 102 -2.29 -1.20 -21.35
C ILE A 102 -1.23 -0.38 -20.60
N ASP A 103 -0.35 0.29 -21.33
CA ASP A 103 0.57 1.25 -20.73
C ASP A 103 -0.21 2.48 -20.28
N VAL A 104 -0.01 2.90 -19.02
CA VAL A 104 -0.61 4.15 -18.52
C VAL A 104 0.22 5.32 -19.07
N PRO A 105 -0.32 6.16 -19.98
CA PRO A 105 0.48 7.20 -20.61
C PRO A 105 0.83 8.30 -19.62
N ALA A 106 1.96 8.98 -19.83
CA ALA A 106 2.31 10.13 -19.02
C ALA A 106 1.25 11.23 -19.15
N LEU A 107 0.71 11.69 -18.01
CA LEU A 107 -0.29 12.75 -17.99
C LEU A 107 0.38 14.09 -18.33
N GLN A 108 -0.05 14.72 -19.42
CA GLN A 108 0.42 16.04 -19.85
C GLN A 108 -0.45 17.11 -19.17
N ILE A 109 0.17 17.96 -18.34
CA ILE A 109 -0.50 18.99 -17.53
C ILE A 109 0.31 20.28 -17.61
#